data_AF-A0A533B9X9-F1
#
_entry.id   AF-A0A533B9X9-F1
#
_cell.length_a   1.000
_cell.length_b   1.000
_cell.length_c   1.000
_cell.angle_alpha   90.00
_cell.angle_beta   90.00
_cell.angle_gamma   90.00
#
_symmetry.space_group_name_H-M   'P 1'
#
loop_
_entity.id
_entity.type
_entity.pdbx_description
1 polymer ?
#
loop_
_entity_poly.entity_id
_entity_poly.type
_entity_poly.pdbx_seq_one_letter_code
_entity_poly.pdbx_strand_id
1 'polypeptide(L)'
;MKPVHFVGASREDIRELPDSAQETAGFQLFKVQQGKEADDWKPMPAVESGVHEIRVRDESGAYRVFVCGQVRRSRVCAPCV
;
A
#
# COMPACT_ATOMS: atom_id res chain seq x y z
N MET A 1 13.43 -1.01 -10.28
CA MET A 1 12.48 -0.80 -9.17
C MET A 1 11.38 0.14 -9.65
N LYS A 2 10.10 -0.20 -9.48
CA LYS A 2 9.00 0.69 -9.88
C LYS A 2 8.93 1.89 -8.92
N PRO A 3 8.81 3.13 -9.42
CA PRO A 3 8.65 4.30 -8.57
C PRO A 3 7.33 4.21 -7.80
N VAL A 4 7.34 4.61 -6.53
CA VAL A 4 6.14 4.76 -5.70
C VAL A 4 5.88 6.25 -5.53
N HIS A 5 4.64 6.64 -5.74
CA HIS A 5 4.16 7.99 -5.48
C HIS A 5 3.14 7.92 -4.36
N PHE A 6 3.43 8.60 -3.25
CA PHE A 6 2.49 8.79 -2.16
C PHE A 6 1.52 9.93 -2.52
N VAL A 7 0.27 9.81 -2.09
CA VAL A 7 -0.80 10.76 -2.42
C VAL A 7 -1.40 11.30 -1.14
N GLY A 8 -1.57 12.62 -1.07
CA GLY A 8 -2.10 13.26 0.14
C GLY A 8 -1.25 12.92 1.36
N ALA A 9 -1.92 12.60 2.47
CA ALA A 9 -1.30 12.28 3.76
C ALA A 9 -0.73 10.85 3.83
N SER A 10 -0.84 10.01 2.79
CA SER A 10 -0.48 8.58 2.89
C SER A 10 0.96 8.31 3.33
N ARG A 11 1.90 9.23 3.06
CA ARG A 11 3.28 9.10 3.55
C ARG A 11 3.38 9.38 5.05
N GLU A 12 2.60 10.34 5.55
CA GLU A 12 2.52 10.69 6.97
C GLU A 12 1.75 9.61 7.73
N ASP A 13 0.63 9.12 7.18
CA ASP A 13 -0.14 8.03 7.77
C ASP A 13 0.71 6.77 8.00
N ILE A 14 1.56 6.39 7.04
CA ILE A 14 2.50 5.26 7.19
C ILE A 14 3.59 5.56 8.24
N ARG A 15 3.95 6.83 8.42
CA ARG A 15 4.93 7.26 9.43
C ARG A 15 4.37 7.25 10.85
N GLU A 16 3.06 7.38 11.00
CA GLU A 16 2.37 7.31 12.29
C GLU A 16 2.04 5.87 12.73
N LEU A 17 2.24 4.88 11.86
CA LEU A 17 2.15 3.48 12.22
C LEU A 17 3.23 3.09 13.24
N PRO A 18 2.96 2.12 14.14
CA PRO A 18 3.98 1.56 15.00
C PRO A 18 5.11 0.93 14.17
N ASP A 19 6.33 0.91 14.71
CA ASP A 19 7.54 0.52 14.00
C ASP A 19 7.41 -0.84 13.27
N SER A 20 6.84 -1.84 13.96
CA SER A 20 6.58 -3.18 13.41
C SER A 20 5.67 -3.17 12.18
N ALA A 21 4.60 -2.37 12.22
CA ALA A 21 3.68 -2.20 11.11
C ALA A 21 4.31 -1.40 9.97
N GLN A 22 5.14 -0.40 10.28
CA GLN A 22 5.87 0.37 9.28
C GLN A 22 6.90 -0.49 8.53
N GLU A 23 7.68 -1.30 9.25
CA GLU A 23 8.64 -2.25 8.65
C GLU A 23 7.92 -3.25 7.73
N THR A 24 6.83 -3.83 8.22
CA THR A 24 6.03 -4.78 7.44
C THR A 24 5.45 -4.13 6.19
N ALA A 25 4.81 -2.95 6.33
CA ALA A 25 4.26 -2.20 5.21
C ALA A 25 5.34 -1.85 4.18
N GLY A 26 6.51 -1.39 4.64
CA GLY A 26 7.65 -1.05 3.81
C GLY A 26 8.18 -2.26 3.04
N PHE A 27 8.27 -3.43 3.69
CA PHE A 27 8.72 -4.67 3.06
C PHE A 27 7.72 -5.17 1.99
N GLN A 28 6.42 -5.13 2.28
CA GLN A 28 5.39 -5.50 1.30
C GLN A 28 5.37 -4.53 0.12
N LEU A 29 5.49 -3.23 0.37
CA LEU A 29 5.59 -2.22 -0.69
C LEU A 29 6.83 -2.44 -1.55
N PHE A 30 7.97 -2.77 -0.94
CA PHE A 30 9.22 -3.09 -1.65
C PHE A 30 9.07 -4.32 -2.56
N LYS A 31 8.35 -5.36 -2.14
CA LYS A 31 8.01 -6.50 -3.01
C LYS A 31 7.22 -6.05 -4.24
N VAL A 32 6.19 -5.24 -4.03
CA VAL A 32 5.36 -4.67 -5.12
C VAL A 32 6.21 -3.80 -6.06
N GLN A 33 7.16 -3.02 -5.54
CA GLN A 33 8.10 -2.24 -6.36
C GLN A 33 9.04 -3.11 -7.20
N GLN A 34 9.35 -4.31 -6.75
CA GLN A 34 10.10 -5.30 -7.52
C GLN A 34 9.22 -6.06 -8.53
N GLY A 35 7.92 -5.79 -8.57
CA GLY A 35 6.97 -6.53 -9.41
C GLY A 35 6.59 -7.89 -8.84
N LYS A 36 6.88 -8.14 -7.55
CA LYS A 36 6.39 -9.30 -6.81
C LYS A 36 5.06 -8.96 -6.15
N GLU A 37 4.31 -9.99 -5.81
CA GLU A 37 3.07 -9.84 -5.04
C GLU A 37 3.39 -9.70 -3.55
N ALA A 38 2.55 -8.94 -2.83
CA ALA A 38 2.61 -8.87 -1.38
C ALA A 38 1.99 -10.14 -0.78
N ASP A 39 2.40 -10.52 0.43
CA ASP A 39 2.00 -11.80 1.04
C ASP A 39 0.50 -11.81 1.44
N ASP A 40 0.01 -10.71 2.02
CA ASP A 40 -1.41 -10.52 2.37
C ASP A 40 -1.91 -9.25 1.67
N TRP A 41 -2.37 -9.42 0.43
CA TRP A 41 -3.00 -8.34 -0.32
C TRP A 41 -4.27 -8.78 -1.04
N LYS A 42 -5.22 -7.85 -1.19
CA LYS A 42 -6.51 -8.06 -1.83
C LYS A 42 -6.71 -7.07 -2.97
N PRO A 43 -7.01 -7.50 -4.21
CA PRO A 43 -7.36 -6.58 -5.28
C PRO A 43 -8.66 -5.85 -4.95
N MET A 44 -8.68 -4.54 -5.17
CA MET A 44 -9.78 -3.62 -4.88
C MET A 44 -10.32 -2.98 -6.17
N PRO A 45 -10.93 -3.75 -7.09
CA PRO A 45 -11.43 -3.24 -8.37
C PRO A 45 -12.57 -2.24 -8.21
N ALA A 46 -13.23 -2.22 -7.04
CA ALA A 46 -14.27 -1.26 -6.70
C ALA A 46 -13.71 0.17 -6.45
N VAL A 47 -12.44 0.30 -6.09
CA VAL A 47 -11.76 1.61 -5.94
C VAL A 47 -11.29 2.08 -7.31
N GLU A 48 -10.43 1.29 -7.95
CA GLU A 48 -9.95 1.51 -9.31
C GLU A 48 -9.27 0.24 -9.84
N SER A 49 -9.21 0.07 -11.15
CA SER A 49 -8.51 -1.07 -11.76
C SER A 49 -7.01 -1.03 -11.42
N GLY A 50 -6.49 -2.11 -10.83
CA GLY A 50 -5.08 -2.21 -10.44
C GLY A 50 -4.79 -1.73 -9.01
N VAL A 51 -5.80 -1.30 -8.24
CA VAL A 51 -5.65 -1.03 -6.81
C VAL A 51 -5.63 -2.33 -6.02
N HIS A 52 -4.71 -2.42 -5.08
CA HIS A 52 -4.58 -3.54 -4.16
C HIS A 52 -4.49 -3.01 -2.73
N GLU A 53 -5.20 -3.65 -1.81
CA GLU A 53 -5.12 -3.43 -0.37
C GLU A 53 -4.06 -4.37 0.20
N ILE A 54 -2.98 -3.84 0.75
CA ILE A 54 -2.02 -4.59 1.58
C ILE A 54 -2.54 -4.57 3.02
N ARG A 55 -2.67 -5.76 3.61
CA ARG A 55 -3.15 -5.92 4.98
C ARG A 55 -1.95 -6.19 5.87
N VAL A 56 -1.73 -5.29 6.82
CA VAL A 56 -0.68 -5.42 7.81
C VAL A 56 -1.34 -5.70 9.14
N ARG A 57 -1.04 -6.86 9.72
CA ARG A 57 -1.50 -7.22 11.07
C ARG A 57 -0.29 -7.26 11.97
N ASP A 58 -0.42 -6.59 13.10
CA ASP A 58 0.59 -6.52 14.13
C ASP A 58 -0.06 -6.74 15.50
N GLU A 59 0.74 -6.96 16.55
CA GLU A 59 0.26 -7.01 17.93
C GLU A 59 -0.48 -5.73 18.33
N SER A 60 -0.10 -4.61 17.73
CA SER A 60 -0.70 -3.29 17.95
C SER A 60 -2.06 -3.10 17.25
N GLY A 61 -2.42 -3.95 16.28
CA GLY A 61 -3.68 -3.86 15.56
C GLY A 61 -3.62 -4.28 14.09
N ALA A 62 -4.65 -3.89 13.34
CA ALA A 62 -4.76 -4.18 11.91
C ALA A 62 -4.75 -2.88 11.09
N TYR A 63 -3.77 -2.75 10.21
CA TYR A 63 -3.55 -1.61 9.35
C TYR A 63 -3.72 -2.00 7.88
N ARG A 64 -4.18 -1.05 7.07
CA ARG A 64 -4.50 -1.28 5.66
C ARG A 64 -3.81 -0.22 4.83
N VAL A 65 -3.00 -0.65 3.86
CA VAL A 65 -2.26 0.23 2.96
C VAL A 65 -2.72 -0.04 1.54
N PHE A 66 -3.28 0.97 0.88
CA PHE A 66 -3.74 0.84 -0.50
C PHE A 66 -2.61 1.23 -1.47
N VAL A 67 -2.37 0.38 -2.46
CA VAL A 67 -1.34 0.59 -3.49
C VAL A 67 -1.97 0.42 -4.87
N CYS A 68 -1.82 1.44 -5.72
CA CYS A 68 -2.26 1.38 -7.10
C CYS A 68 -1.11 0.90 -8.00
N GLY A 69 -1.24 -0.31 -8.53
CA GLY A 69 -0.36 -0.87 -9.54
C GLY A 69 -0.81 -0.39 -10.92
N GLN A 70 -0.05 0.54 -11.49
CA GLN A 70 -0.38 1.09 -12.81
C GLN A 70 -0.10 0.06 -13.92
N VAL A 71 -1.15 -0.62 -14.38
CA VAL A 71 -1.05 -1.46 -15.58
C VAL A 71 -0.99 -0.56 -16.83
N ARG A 72 -1.66 0.61 -16.86
CA ARG A 72 -1.51 1.67 -17.89
C ARG A 72 -2.00 3.04 -17.36
N ARG A 73 -1.12 4.07 -17.32
CA ARG A 73 -1.37 5.51 -16.94
C ARG A 73 -2.04 5.79 -15.56
N SER A 74 -1.31 5.99 -14.47
CA SER A 74 -0.74 7.23 -13.88
C SER A 74 -1.78 8.18 -13.34
N ARG A 75 -2.54 7.70 -12.36
CA ARG A 75 -3.01 8.46 -11.18
C ARG A 75 -3.05 7.48 -9.99
N VAL A 76 -2.58 7.93 -8.84
CA VAL A 76 -2.82 7.27 -7.55
C VAL A 76 -3.86 8.16 -6.87
N CYS A 77 -4.98 7.59 -6.44
CA CYS A 77 -6.07 8.31 -5.79
C CYS A 77 -6.05 8.07 -4.28
N ALA A 78 -6.47 9.12 -3.57
CA ALA A 78 -6.34 9.42 -2.15
C ALA A 78 -6.95 8.39 -1.18
N PRO A 79 -6.60 8.46 0.13
CA PRO A 79 -7.26 7.70 1.18
C PRO A 79 -8.74 8.11 1.29
N CYS A 80 -9.63 7.12 1.27
CA CYS A 80 -11.02 7.30 1.68
C CYS A 80 -11.09 7.04 3.19
N VAL A 81 -11.54 8.06 3.91
CA VAL A 81 -11.98 8.06 5.31
C VAL A 81 -12.88 6.87 5.60
#